data_AF-A0A7W1TZ95-F1
#
_entry.id   AF-A0A7W1TZ95-F1
#
_cell.length_a   1.000
_cell.length_b   1.000
_cell.length_c   1.000
_cell.angle_alpha   90.00
_cell.angle_beta   90.00
_cell.angle_gamma   90.00
#
_symmetry.space_group_name_H-M   'P 1'
#
loop_
_entity.id
_entity.type
_entity.pdbx_description
1 polymer ?
#
loop_
_entity_poly.entity_id
_entity_poly.type
_entity_poly.pdbx_seq_one_letter_code
_entity_poly.pdbx_strand_id
1 'polypeptide(L)'
;MLKNATYKEKFELLKEWFPTIVQEIKSDLKNDHLKQDSQFSKKYFPGKNVPKLTAEELSAGYLQAFSQEPEADNIADFIFNQWLLKNTDVYQYFETSLEKIDPNFTELTELSAAHSTTLINGSVQQFGPTKTYLFSVINSVVFPKSAYDSLRIAAQKADKETATTQAHANEQKSLESMKHSHAQEIARLTDKYEKKLQGLQKKYMQDTEALKKQVATLQRKISGNG
;
A
#
# COMPACT_ATOMS: atom_id res chain seq x y z
N MET A 1 -4.67 -8.37 -31.26
CA MET A 1 -6.02 -8.39 -30.61
C MET A 1 -6.49 -7.03 -30.11
N LEU A 2 -5.62 -6.16 -29.55
CA LEU A 2 -6.05 -4.89 -28.91
C LEU A 2 -5.84 -3.60 -29.71
N LYS A 3 -5.25 -3.66 -30.92
CA LYS A 3 -4.88 -2.46 -31.71
C LYS A 3 -6.05 -1.49 -31.93
N ASN A 4 -7.26 -2.00 -32.06
CA ASN A 4 -8.48 -1.21 -32.28
C ASN A 4 -9.47 -1.28 -31.10
N ALA A 5 -9.01 -1.73 -29.91
CA ALA A 5 -9.89 -1.85 -28.76
C ALA A 5 -10.28 -0.47 -28.21
N THR A 6 -11.55 -0.27 -27.92
CA THR A 6 -12.05 0.95 -27.28
C THR A 6 -11.55 1.06 -25.84
N TYR A 7 -11.59 2.25 -25.27
CA TYR A 7 -11.20 2.44 -23.88
C TYR A 7 -12.09 1.67 -22.91
N LYS A 8 -13.39 1.56 -23.21
CA LYS A 8 -14.32 0.69 -22.49
C LYS A 8 -13.93 -0.78 -22.54
N GLU A 9 -13.51 -1.30 -23.69
CA GLU A 9 -13.05 -2.70 -23.80
C GLU A 9 -11.77 -2.95 -23.00
N LYS A 10 -10.82 -2.01 -23.07
CA LYS A 10 -9.60 -2.06 -22.23
C LYS A 10 -9.96 -2.02 -20.75
N PHE A 11 -10.92 -1.17 -20.38
CA PHE A 11 -11.37 -1.07 -19.00
C PHE A 11 -11.94 -2.40 -18.47
N GLU A 12 -12.76 -3.10 -19.25
CA GLU A 12 -13.27 -4.42 -18.83
C GLU A 12 -12.14 -5.44 -18.60
N LEU A 13 -11.07 -5.39 -19.41
CA LEU A 13 -9.87 -6.23 -19.20
C LEU A 13 -9.07 -5.85 -17.95
N LEU A 14 -9.17 -4.59 -17.52
CA LEU A 14 -8.40 -4.01 -16.41
C LEU A 14 -9.20 -3.83 -15.13
N LYS A 15 -10.49 -4.20 -15.13
CA LYS A 15 -11.42 -3.97 -14.02
C LYS A 15 -10.90 -4.50 -12.67
N GLU A 16 -10.25 -5.66 -12.68
CA GLU A 16 -9.64 -6.27 -11.48
C GLU A 16 -8.48 -5.44 -10.92
N TRP A 17 -7.73 -4.75 -11.77
CA TRP A 17 -6.58 -3.90 -11.42
C TRP A 17 -6.92 -2.42 -11.33
N PHE A 18 -8.16 -2.05 -11.61
CA PHE A 18 -8.59 -0.66 -11.56
C PHE A 18 -8.34 0.00 -10.19
N PRO A 19 -8.51 -0.68 -9.04
CA PRO A 19 -8.10 -0.12 -7.75
C PRO A 19 -6.62 0.25 -7.67
N THR A 20 -5.74 -0.57 -8.25
CA THR A 20 -4.30 -0.31 -8.32
C THR A 20 -4.02 0.93 -9.16
N ILE A 21 -4.65 1.04 -10.33
CA ILE A 21 -4.53 2.24 -11.20
C ILE A 21 -4.95 3.49 -10.41
N VAL A 22 -6.14 3.47 -9.81
CA VAL A 22 -6.69 4.60 -9.05
C VAL A 22 -5.80 4.99 -7.88
N GLN A 23 -5.22 4.03 -7.17
CA GLN A 23 -4.32 4.31 -6.05
C GLN A 23 -3.10 5.13 -6.46
N GLU A 24 -2.56 4.90 -7.66
CA GLU A 24 -1.39 5.62 -8.19
C GLU A 24 -1.74 7.05 -8.64
N ILE A 25 -2.94 7.25 -9.21
CA ILE A 25 -3.36 8.54 -9.79
C ILE A 25 -4.38 9.30 -8.94
N LYS A 26 -4.61 8.89 -7.69
CA LYS A 26 -5.68 9.43 -6.83
C LYS A 26 -5.61 10.95 -6.65
N SER A 27 -4.41 11.52 -6.63
CA SER A 27 -4.22 12.97 -6.52
C SER A 27 -4.70 13.69 -7.76
N ASP A 28 -4.35 13.15 -8.93
CA ASP A 28 -4.66 13.72 -10.24
C ASP A 28 -6.20 13.61 -10.47
N LEU A 29 -6.81 12.48 -10.09
CA LEU A 29 -8.28 12.33 -10.12
C LEU A 29 -9.00 13.38 -9.26
N LYS A 30 -8.50 13.67 -8.06
CA LYS A 30 -9.12 14.65 -7.16
C LYS A 30 -8.92 16.09 -7.64
N ASN A 31 -7.73 16.42 -8.10
CA ASN A 31 -7.32 17.80 -8.38
C ASN A 31 -7.66 18.25 -9.80
N ASP A 32 -7.63 17.33 -10.76
CA ASP A 32 -7.74 17.66 -12.18
C ASP A 32 -9.09 17.25 -12.74
N HIS A 33 -9.63 16.08 -12.36
CA HIS A 33 -10.96 15.67 -12.82
C HIS A 33 -12.07 16.17 -11.88
N LEU A 34 -12.14 15.66 -10.65
CA LEU A 34 -13.27 15.94 -9.75
C LEU A 34 -13.43 17.41 -9.35
N LYS A 35 -12.33 18.16 -9.34
CA LYS A 35 -12.35 19.60 -9.06
C LYS A 35 -12.93 20.41 -10.24
N GLN A 36 -12.71 19.96 -11.47
CA GLN A 36 -13.17 20.62 -12.68
C GLN A 36 -14.61 20.20 -13.01
N ASP A 37 -14.95 18.93 -12.79
CA ASP A 37 -16.29 18.39 -13.01
C ASP A 37 -17.08 18.21 -11.70
N SER A 38 -17.65 19.32 -11.25
CA SER A 38 -18.51 19.32 -10.05
C SER A 38 -19.81 18.52 -10.23
N GLN A 39 -20.30 18.33 -11.46
CA GLN A 39 -21.52 17.57 -11.72
C GLN A 39 -21.24 16.08 -11.55
N PHE A 40 -20.14 15.59 -12.12
CA PHE A 40 -19.65 14.24 -11.92
C PHE A 40 -19.40 13.95 -10.45
N SER A 41 -18.72 14.87 -9.75
CA SER A 41 -18.46 14.72 -8.31
C SER A 41 -19.75 14.60 -7.51
N LYS A 42 -20.79 15.38 -7.82
CA LYS A 42 -22.08 15.30 -7.10
C LYS A 42 -22.85 14.03 -7.43
N LYS A 43 -22.76 13.54 -8.66
CA LYS A 43 -23.47 12.35 -9.15
C LYS A 43 -22.90 11.06 -8.55
N TYR A 44 -21.58 10.89 -8.58
CA TYR A 44 -20.91 9.64 -8.18
C TYR A 44 -20.33 9.68 -6.76
N PHE A 45 -20.20 10.86 -6.15
CA PHE A 45 -19.71 11.02 -4.79
C PHE A 45 -20.61 11.95 -3.95
N PRO A 46 -21.92 11.65 -3.84
CA PRO A 46 -22.88 12.54 -3.19
C PRO A 46 -22.55 12.76 -1.71
N GLY A 47 -22.49 14.02 -1.29
CA GLY A 47 -22.21 14.40 0.11
C GLY A 47 -20.79 14.12 0.60
N LYS A 48 -19.88 13.69 -0.28
CA LYS A 48 -18.48 13.41 0.06
C LYS A 48 -17.60 14.63 -0.18
N ASN A 49 -16.56 14.75 0.64
CA ASN A 49 -15.56 15.79 0.49
C ASN A 49 -14.41 15.28 -0.38
N VAL A 50 -14.23 15.81 -1.60
CA VAL A 50 -13.29 15.31 -2.63
C VAL A 50 -11.87 15.06 -2.10
N PRO A 51 -11.22 15.97 -1.34
CA PRO A 51 -9.88 15.74 -0.80
C PRO A 51 -9.82 14.52 0.15
N LYS A 52 -10.92 14.19 0.83
CA LYS A 52 -11.01 13.07 1.79
C LYS A 52 -11.38 11.73 1.15
N LEU A 53 -11.72 11.68 -0.13
CA LEU A 53 -12.08 10.43 -0.81
C LEU A 53 -10.92 9.42 -0.75
N THR A 54 -11.19 8.18 -0.36
CA THR A 54 -10.18 7.12 -0.39
C THR A 54 -10.02 6.56 -1.80
N ALA A 55 -8.98 5.76 -2.06
CA ALA A 55 -8.82 5.12 -3.36
C ALA A 55 -9.94 4.11 -3.62
N GLU A 56 -10.41 3.41 -2.60
CA GLU A 56 -11.53 2.47 -2.69
C GLU A 56 -12.83 3.19 -3.06
N GLU A 57 -13.10 4.34 -2.43
CA GLU A 57 -14.26 5.19 -2.77
C GLU A 57 -14.16 5.67 -4.22
N LEU A 58 -13.00 6.20 -4.62
CA LEU A 58 -12.74 6.63 -5.99
C LEU A 58 -12.96 5.50 -6.98
N SER A 59 -12.37 4.32 -6.74
CA SER A 59 -12.51 3.15 -7.62
C SER A 59 -13.98 2.77 -7.79
N ALA A 60 -14.73 2.68 -6.71
CA ALA A 60 -16.16 2.35 -6.78
C ALA A 60 -16.96 3.38 -7.59
N GLY A 61 -16.73 4.68 -7.35
CA GLY A 61 -17.43 5.75 -8.06
C GLY A 61 -17.13 5.77 -9.55
N TYR A 62 -15.85 5.64 -9.93
CA TYR A 62 -15.47 5.58 -11.35
C TYR A 62 -15.94 4.28 -12.03
N LEU A 63 -15.89 3.12 -11.35
CA LEU A 63 -16.47 1.86 -11.87
C LEU A 63 -17.97 2.02 -12.20
N GLN A 64 -18.71 2.72 -11.34
CA GLN A 64 -20.12 3.03 -11.59
C GLN A 64 -20.29 3.99 -12.77
N ALA A 65 -19.44 5.02 -12.86
CA ALA A 65 -19.47 5.97 -13.96
C ALA A 65 -19.23 5.31 -15.33
N PHE A 66 -18.24 4.41 -15.43
CA PHE A 66 -17.95 3.68 -16.67
C PHE A 66 -19.11 2.83 -17.19
N SER A 67 -20.00 2.40 -16.29
CA SER A 67 -21.17 1.60 -16.66
C SER A 67 -22.36 2.46 -17.10
N GLN A 68 -22.40 3.74 -16.71
CA GLN A 68 -23.60 4.58 -16.77
C GLN A 68 -23.43 5.83 -17.64
N GLU A 69 -22.20 6.32 -17.85
CA GLU A 69 -21.95 7.52 -18.64
C GLU A 69 -21.78 7.20 -20.13
N PRO A 70 -22.45 7.96 -21.03
CA PRO A 70 -22.15 7.92 -22.46
C PRO A 70 -20.69 8.31 -22.78
N GLU A 71 -20.10 9.17 -21.94
CA GLU A 71 -18.72 9.66 -22.07
C GLU A 71 -17.69 8.79 -21.33
N ALA A 72 -18.03 7.54 -21.03
CA ALA A 72 -17.15 6.59 -20.34
C ALA A 72 -15.77 6.45 -21.00
N ASP A 73 -15.68 6.53 -22.33
CA ASP A 73 -14.40 6.46 -23.05
C ASP A 73 -13.49 7.66 -22.75
N ASN A 74 -14.03 8.88 -22.63
CA ASN A 74 -13.25 10.08 -22.30
C ASN A 74 -12.66 9.99 -20.88
N ILE A 75 -13.46 9.49 -19.94
CA ILE A 75 -13.04 9.30 -18.55
C ILE A 75 -11.94 8.23 -18.48
N ALA A 76 -12.06 7.17 -19.28
CA ALA A 76 -11.10 6.06 -19.30
C ALA A 76 -9.79 6.51 -19.95
N ASP A 77 -9.85 7.27 -21.04
CA ASP A 77 -8.70 7.90 -21.67
C ASP A 77 -7.95 8.80 -20.67
N PHE A 78 -8.65 9.69 -19.97
CA PHE A 78 -8.05 10.52 -18.93
C PHE A 78 -7.32 9.69 -17.87
N ILE A 79 -7.99 8.67 -17.31
CA ILE A 79 -7.41 7.82 -16.26
C ILE A 79 -6.17 7.08 -16.75
N PHE A 80 -6.24 6.47 -17.94
CA PHE A 80 -5.13 5.72 -18.48
C PHE A 80 -3.94 6.62 -18.84
N ASN A 81 -4.19 7.80 -19.40
CA ASN A 81 -3.14 8.76 -19.68
C ASN A 81 -2.45 9.24 -18.40
N GLN A 82 -3.22 9.53 -17.33
CA GLN A 82 -2.62 9.88 -16.04
C GLN A 82 -1.77 8.75 -15.48
N TRP A 83 -2.21 7.50 -15.62
CA TRP A 83 -1.43 6.35 -15.17
C TRP A 83 -0.14 6.18 -15.97
N LEU A 84 -0.19 6.36 -17.29
CA LEU A 84 1.00 6.33 -18.15
C LEU A 84 2.01 7.41 -17.80
N LEU A 85 1.56 8.63 -17.48
CA LEU A 85 2.44 9.71 -17.04
C LEU A 85 3.19 9.41 -15.75
N LYS A 86 2.66 8.53 -14.88
CA LYS A 86 3.35 8.06 -13.67
C LYS A 86 4.27 6.86 -13.94
N ASN A 87 4.14 6.21 -15.09
CA ASN A 87 4.83 4.97 -15.47
C ASN A 87 5.58 5.14 -16.81
N THR A 88 6.24 6.29 -16.99
CA THR A 88 6.99 6.66 -18.20
C THR A 88 8.22 5.78 -18.44
N ASP A 89 8.76 5.19 -17.38
CA ASP A 89 9.83 4.19 -17.44
C ASP A 89 9.42 2.93 -18.21
N VAL A 90 8.21 2.44 -17.96
CA VAL A 90 7.63 1.31 -18.71
C VAL A 90 7.45 1.70 -20.17
N TYR A 91 6.95 2.92 -20.44
CA TYR A 91 6.82 3.43 -21.80
C TYR A 91 8.16 3.43 -22.54
N GLN A 92 9.19 4.05 -21.93
CA GLN A 92 10.51 4.13 -22.53
C GLN A 92 11.09 2.76 -22.83
N TYR A 93 10.91 1.79 -21.93
CA TYR A 93 11.38 0.42 -22.16
C TYR A 93 10.70 -0.23 -23.37
N PHE A 94 9.37 -0.11 -23.48
CA PHE A 94 8.62 -0.67 -24.60
C PHE A 94 8.97 0.01 -25.92
N GLU A 95 8.99 1.34 -25.95
CA GLU A 95 9.39 2.12 -27.13
C GLU A 95 10.78 1.69 -27.62
N THR A 96 11.80 1.76 -26.76
CA THR A 96 13.18 1.40 -27.10
C THR A 96 13.31 -0.06 -27.57
N SER A 97 12.50 -0.96 -27.02
CA SER A 97 12.56 -2.38 -27.38
C SER A 97 11.82 -2.68 -28.68
N LEU A 98 10.71 -1.98 -28.94
CA LEU A 98 9.93 -2.11 -30.18
C LEU A 98 10.65 -1.48 -31.37
N GLU A 99 11.31 -0.33 -31.19
CA GLU A 99 12.15 0.30 -32.22
C GLU A 99 13.27 -0.62 -32.73
N LYS A 100 13.85 -1.43 -31.84
CA LYS A 100 14.88 -2.43 -32.21
C LYS A 100 14.32 -3.57 -33.05
N ILE A 101 13.03 -3.85 -32.93
CA ILE A 101 12.34 -4.89 -33.68
C ILE A 101 11.92 -4.34 -35.05
N ASP A 102 11.27 -3.19 -35.06
CA ASP A 102 10.82 -2.48 -36.24
C ASP A 102 10.85 -0.96 -35.99
N PRO A 103 11.62 -0.17 -36.76
CA PRO A 103 11.61 1.29 -36.64
C PRO A 103 10.24 1.93 -36.87
N ASN A 104 9.30 1.24 -37.53
CA ASN A 104 7.92 1.68 -37.74
C ASN A 104 6.93 0.82 -36.93
N PHE A 105 7.28 0.51 -35.68
CA PHE A 105 6.51 -0.41 -34.82
C PHE A 105 5.04 0.00 -34.59
N THR A 106 4.67 1.26 -34.84
CA THR A 106 3.29 1.77 -34.79
C THR A 106 2.38 1.07 -35.80
N GLU A 107 2.93 0.65 -36.94
CA GLU A 107 2.19 -0.04 -37.99
C GLU A 107 2.01 -1.54 -37.73
N LEU A 108 2.74 -2.12 -36.77
CA LEU A 108 2.63 -3.54 -36.44
C LEU A 108 1.22 -3.90 -36.02
N THR A 109 0.72 -5.01 -36.56
CA THR A 109 -0.60 -5.58 -36.23
C THR A 109 -0.50 -6.71 -35.23
N GLU A 110 0.62 -7.44 -35.24
CA GLU A 110 0.97 -8.49 -34.29
C GLU A 110 2.49 -8.68 -34.22
N LEU A 111 3.02 -8.89 -33.01
CA LEU A 111 4.40 -9.27 -32.75
C LEU A 111 4.56 -10.79 -32.84
N SER A 112 5.72 -11.24 -33.30
CA SER A 112 6.08 -12.66 -33.25
C SER A 112 6.08 -13.17 -31.81
N ALA A 113 5.81 -14.46 -31.62
CA ALA A 113 5.84 -15.07 -30.29
C ALA A 113 7.20 -14.90 -29.60
N ALA A 114 8.31 -15.05 -30.34
CA ALA A 114 9.67 -14.90 -29.80
C ALA A 114 9.97 -13.47 -29.32
N HIS A 115 9.58 -12.45 -30.11
CA HIS A 115 9.74 -11.05 -29.70
C HIS A 115 8.82 -10.70 -28.54
N SER A 116 7.59 -11.21 -28.54
CA SER A 116 6.63 -11.01 -27.45
C SER A 116 7.16 -11.57 -26.14
N THR A 117 7.66 -12.81 -26.14
CA THR A 117 8.24 -13.43 -24.93
C THR A 117 9.45 -12.66 -24.43
N THR A 118 10.34 -12.24 -25.32
CA THR A 118 11.54 -11.48 -24.94
C THR A 118 11.16 -10.14 -24.30
N LEU A 119 10.25 -9.39 -24.95
CA LEU A 119 9.80 -8.09 -24.48
C LEU A 119 9.09 -8.19 -23.13
N ILE A 120 8.16 -9.14 -23.00
CA ILE A 120 7.43 -9.41 -21.77
C ILE A 120 8.39 -9.79 -20.66
N ASN A 121 9.28 -10.76 -20.86
CA ASN A 121 10.19 -11.21 -19.81
C ASN A 121 11.08 -10.08 -19.28
N GLY A 122 11.64 -9.25 -20.18
CA GLY A 122 12.45 -8.11 -19.77
C GLY A 122 11.65 -7.04 -19.02
N SER A 123 10.40 -6.79 -19.42
CA SER A 123 9.51 -5.86 -18.71
C SER A 123 9.09 -6.40 -17.34
N VAL A 124 8.71 -7.67 -17.27
CA VAL A 124 8.31 -8.33 -16.02
C VAL A 124 9.47 -8.32 -15.02
N GLN A 125 10.70 -8.54 -15.48
CA GLN A 125 11.88 -8.50 -14.62
C GLN A 125 12.14 -7.10 -14.04
N GLN A 126 11.88 -6.03 -14.80
CA GLN A 126 12.17 -4.67 -14.38
C GLN A 126 11.03 -4.03 -13.57
N PHE A 127 9.79 -4.21 -14.02
CA PHE A 127 8.62 -3.47 -13.52
C PHE A 127 7.59 -4.37 -12.82
N GLY A 128 7.78 -5.68 -12.88
CA GLY A 128 6.83 -6.66 -12.39
C GLY A 128 5.73 -6.99 -13.40
N PRO A 129 5.03 -8.12 -13.19
CA PRO A 129 4.03 -8.62 -14.14
C PRO A 129 2.78 -7.75 -14.20
N THR A 130 2.34 -7.19 -13.07
CA THR A 130 1.15 -6.34 -13.00
C THR A 130 1.30 -5.07 -13.82
N LYS A 131 2.38 -4.30 -13.61
CA LYS A 131 2.65 -3.08 -14.41
C LYS A 131 2.84 -3.39 -15.89
N THR A 132 3.54 -4.48 -16.20
CA THR A 132 3.74 -4.94 -17.58
C THR A 132 2.40 -5.24 -18.25
N TYR A 133 1.50 -5.95 -17.57
CA TYR A 133 0.15 -6.24 -18.09
C TYR A 133 -0.67 -4.96 -18.30
N LEU A 134 -0.74 -4.10 -17.28
CA LEU A 134 -1.46 -2.82 -17.34
C LEU A 134 -1.00 -1.98 -18.53
N PHE A 135 0.31 -1.76 -18.66
CA PHE A 135 0.88 -1.00 -19.76
C PHE A 135 0.54 -1.61 -21.12
N SER A 136 0.65 -2.94 -21.24
CA SER A 136 0.40 -3.64 -22.50
C SER A 136 -1.04 -3.47 -22.97
N VAL A 137 -2.02 -3.57 -22.05
CA VAL A 137 -3.43 -3.38 -22.36
C VAL A 137 -3.75 -1.91 -22.65
N ILE A 138 -3.25 -0.98 -21.84
CA ILE A 138 -3.49 0.46 -22.01
C ILE A 138 -2.97 0.94 -23.36
N ASN A 139 -1.73 0.62 -23.73
CA ASN A 139 -1.12 1.01 -25.00
C ASN A 139 -1.44 0.09 -26.17
N SER A 140 -2.35 -0.89 -25.98
CA SER A 140 -2.74 -1.82 -27.05
C SER A 140 -1.55 -2.54 -27.71
N VAL A 141 -0.53 -2.91 -26.94
CA VAL A 141 0.67 -3.57 -27.48
C VAL A 141 0.26 -4.81 -28.25
N VAL A 142 0.79 -5.02 -29.45
CA VAL A 142 0.25 -6.01 -30.37
C VAL A 142 0.77 -7.43 -30.11
N PHE A 143 0.68 -7.92 -28.87
CA PHE A 143 1.04 -9.29 -28.55
C PHE A 143 0.02 -10.32 -29.08
N PRO A 144 0.48 -11.55 -29.36
CA PRO A 144 -0.41 -12.70 -29.55
C PRO A 144 -1.30 -12.92 -28.32
N LYS A 145 -2.52 -13.42 -28.54
CA LYS A 145 -3.49 -13.67 -27.46
C LYS A 145 -2.92 -14.57 -26.35
N SER A 146 -2.19 -15.62 -26.71
CA SER A 146 -1.55 -16.54 -25.76
C SER A 146 -0.55 -15.84 -24.83
N ALA A 147 0.16 -14.84 -25.33
CA ALA A 147 1.10 -14.05 -24.54
C ALA A 147 0.35 -13.14 -23.54
N TYR A 148 -0.75 -12.51 -23.98
CA TYR A 148 -1.64 -11.75 -23.10
C TYR A 148 -2.24 -12.60 -21.98
N ASP A 149 -2.77 -13.76 -22.32
CA ASP A 149 -3.39 -14.67 -21.33
C ASP A 149 -2.36 -15.13 -20.29
N SER A 150 -1.14 -15.48 -20.74
CA SER A 150 -0.04 -15.88 -19.86
C SER A 150 0.40 -14.74 -18.94
N LEU A 151 0.53 -13.53 -19.48
CA LEU A 151 0.90 -12.34 -18.71
C LEU A 151 -0.18 -11.96 -17.69
N ARG A 152 -1.46 -12.07 -18.06
CA ARG A 152 -2.58 -11.85 -17.15
C ARG A 152 -2.54 -12.81 -15.96
N ILE A 153 -2.32 -14.10 -16.22
CA ILE A 153 -2.20 -15.13 -15.16
C ILE A 153 -1.00 -14.81 -14.24
N ALA A 154 0.14 -14.41 -14.82
CA ALA A 154 1.31 -14.03 -14.05
C ALA A 154 1.05 -12.80 -13.15
N ALA A 155 0.36 -11.77 -13.66
CA ALA A 155 -0.04 -10.60 -12.88
C ALA A 155 -0.97 -10.98 -11.72
N GLN A 156 -2.02 -11.76 -11.99
CA GLN A 156 -2.95 -12.24 -10.96
C GLN A 156 -2.24 -13.05 -9.86
N LYS A 157 -1.26 -13.88 -10.23
CA LYS A 157 -0.47 -14.65 -9.28
C LYS A 157 0.41 -13.75 -8.41
N ALA A 158 1.12 -12.80 -9.02
CA ALA A 158 1.99 -11.88 -8.31
C ALA A 158 1.23 -10.99 -7.32
N ASP A 159 0.02 -10.54 -7.66
CA ASP A 159 -0.79 -9.74 -6.74
C ASP A 159 -1.24 -10.56 -5.52
N LYS A 160 -1.61 -11.84 -5.71
CA LYS A 160 -1.94 -12.75 -4.60
C LYS A 160 -0.74 -13.01 -3.70
N GLU A 161 0.44 -13.20 -4.28
CA GLU A 161 1.69 -13.38 -3.53
C GLU A 161 2.08 -12.12 -2.76
N THR A 162 1.92 -10.95 -3.37
CA THR A 162 2.18 -9.65 -2.75
C THR A 162 1.22 -9.41 -1.57
N ALA A 163 -0.08 -9.66 -1.76
CA ALA A 163 -1.07 -9.53 -0.69
C ALA A 163 -0.76 -10.46 0.50
N THR A 164 -0.35 -11.70 0.21
CA THR A 164 0.04 -12.69 1.24
C THR A 164 1.29 -12.23 2.00
N THR A 165 2.31 -11.78 1.26
CA THR A 165 3.56 -11.27 1.84
C THR A 165 3.31 -10.04 2.71
N GLN A 166 2.45 -9.13 2.26
CA GLN A 166 2.10 -7.93 3.01
C GLN A 166 1.28 -8.23 4.27
N ALA A 167 0.38 -9.23 4.22
CA ALA A 167 -0.32 -9.72 5.39
C ALA A 167 0.65 -10.25 6.46
N HIS A 168 1.62 -11.10 6.06
CA HIS A 168 2.65 -11.60 6.98
C HIS A 168 3.53 -10.49 7.54
N ALA A 169 3.94 -9.52 6.72
CA ALA A 169 4.75 -8.39 7.19
C ALA A 169 3.98 -7.52 8.21
N ASN A 170 2.69 -7.32 8.01
CA ASN A 170 1.83 -6.58 8.95
C ASN A 170 1.65 -7.35 10.27
N GLU A 171 1.47 -8.67 10.20
CA GLU A 171 1.41 -9.53 11.38
C GLU A 171 2.71 -9.46 12.20
N GLN A 172 3.87 -9.55 11.55
CA GLN A 172 5.16 -9.41 12.22
C GLN A 172 5.33 -8.05 12.89
N LYS A 173 4.98 -6.94 12.22
CA LYS A 173 5.01 -5.60 12.81
C LYS A 173 4.09 -5.47 14.02
N SER A 174 2.90 -6.07 13.95
CA SER A 174 1.95 -6.10 15.07
C SER A 174 2.52 -6.85 16.28
N LEU A 175 3.13 -8.02 16.06
CA LEU A 175 3.78 -8.81 17.11
C LEU A 175 4.95 -8.06 17.76
N GLU A 176 5.79 -7.41 16.97
CA GLU A 176 6.91 -6.62 17.49
C GLU A 176 6.42 -5.39 18.29
N SER A 177 5.37 -4.71 17.81
CA SER A 177 4.74 -3.62 18.57
C SER A 177 4.18 -4.11 19.91
N MET A 178 3.57 -5.29 19.94
CA MET A 178 3.04 -5.90 21.16
C MET A 178 4.17 -6.24 22.15
N LYS A 179 5.24 -6.88 21.67
CA LYS A 179 6.44 -7.16 22.49
C LYS A 179 7.03 -5.88 23.08
N HIS A 180 7.15 -4.83 22.28
CA HIS A 180 7.69 -3.55 22.74
C HIS A 180 6.80 -2.92 23.82
N SER A 181 5.49 -2.94 23.63
CA SER A 181 4.52 -2.44 24.63
C SER A 181 4.65 -3.20 25.96
N HIS A 182 4.72 -4.53 25.91
CA HIS A 182 4.89 -5.34 27.11
C HIS A 182 6.24 -5.11 27.80
N ALA A 183 7.32 -4.97 27.05
CA ALA A 183 8.63 -4.67 27.61
C ALA A 183 8.63 -3.32 28.36
N GLN A 184 7.97 -2.30 27.82
CA GLN A 184 7.80 -1.01 28.49
C GLN A 184 6.96 -1.13 29.77
N GLU A 185 5.89 -1.92 29.75
CA GLU A 185 5.05 -2.15 30.92
C GLU A 185 5.82 -2.87 32.03
N ILE A 186 6.58 -3.92 31.68
CA ILE A 186 7.46 -4.64 32.60
C ILE A 186 8.48 -3.67 33.21
N ALA A 187 9.17 -2.86 32.40
CA ALA A 187 10.15 -1.90 32.91
C ALA A 187 9.52 -0.92 33.92
N ARG A 188 8.34 -0.38 33.62
CA ARG A 188 7.61 0.52 34.53
C ARG A 188 7.22 -0.18 35.84
N LEU A 189 6.77 -1.43 35.77
CA LEU A 189 6.41 -2.20 36.96
C LEU A 189 7.65 -2.50 37.80
N THR A 190 8.75 -2.93 37.17
CA THR A 190 10.03 -3.16 37.85
C THR A 190 10.50 -1.92 38.59
N ASP A 191 10.57 -0.76 37.91
CA ASP A 191 10.95 0.51 38.52
C ASP A 191 10.07 0.88 39.72
N LYS A 192 8.75 0.68 39.59
CA LYS A 192 7.77 0.97 40.64
C LYS A 192 7.99 0.08 41.87
N TYR A 193 8.17 -1.22 41.66
CA TYR A 193 8.37 -2.17 42.76
C TYR A 193 9.74 -2.04 43.40
N GLU A 194 10.80 -1.76 42.63
CA GLU A 194 12.14 -1.54 43.13
C GLU A 194 12.20 -0.29 44.04
N LYS A 195 11.61 0.83 43.60
CA LYS A 195 11.47 2.03 44.43
C LYS A 195 10.67 1.76 45.71
N LYS A 196 9.61 0.95 45.64
CA LYS A 196 8.80 0.58 46.80
C LYS A 196 9.60 -0.26 47.80
N LEU A 197 10.38 -1.23 47.32
CA LEU A 197 11.25 -2.07 48.15
C LEU A 197 12.35 -1.23 48.83
N GLN A 198 13.00 -0.34 48.09
CA GLN A 198 13.99 0.59 48.67
C GLN A 198 13.38 1.47 49.76
N GLY A 199 12.17 1.99 49.54
CA GLY A 199 11.43 2.77 50.54
C GLY A 199 11.10 1.97 51.81
N LEU A 200 10.64 0.72 51.65
CA LEU A 200 10.37 -0.20 52.76
C LEU A 200 11.64 -0.52 53.55
N GLN A 201 12.75 -0.81 52.86
CA GLN A 201 14.04 -1.08 53.49
C GLN A 201 14.53 0.11 54.30
N LYS A 202 14.44 1.32 53.74
CA LYS A 202 14.82 2.56 54.45
C LYS A 202 13.97 2.78 55.69
N LYS A 203 12.66 2.57 55.60
CA LYS A 203 11.75 2.66 56.75
C LYS A 203 12.13 1.65 57.83
N TYR A 204 12.35 0.39 57.45
CA TYR A 204 12.73 -0.67 58.38
C TYR A 204 14.04 -0.34 59.13
N MET A 205 15.04 0.20 58.43
CA MET A 205 16.29 0.67 59.06
C MET A 205 16.04 1.78 60.09
N GLN A 206 15.23 2.78 59.73
CA GLN A 206 14.89 3.89 60.62
C GLN A 206 14.14 3.41 61.88
N ASP A 207 13.15 2.54 61.70
CA ASP A 207 12.37 1.96 62.81
C ASP A 207 13.28 1.14 63.73
N THR A 208 14.22 0.37 63.16
CA THR A 208 15.19 -0.42 63.93
C THR A 208 16.14 0.48 64.74
N GLU A 209 16.63 1.57 64.17
CA GLU A 209 17.47 2.54 64.89
C GLU A 209 16.71 3.25 66.01
N ALA A 210 15.46 3.64 65.76
CA ALA A 210 14.60 4.25 66.77
C ALA A 210 14.35 3.29 67.94
N LEU A 211 14.04 2.03 67.65
CA LEU A 211 13.89 0.99 68.67
C LEU A 211 15.17 0.77 69.47
N LYS A 212 16.34 0.71 68.81
CA LYS A 212 17.64 0.61 69.51
C LYS A 212 17.86 1.78 70.48
N LYS A 213 17.54 3.01 70.08
CA LYS A 213 17.63 4.20 70.96
C LYS A 213 16.67 4.12 72.14
N GLN A 214 15.43 3.67 71.91
CA GLN A 214 14.44 3.47 72.98
C GLN A 214 14.92 2.40 73.98
N VAL A 215 15.41 1.26 73.49
CA VAL A 215 15.97 0.19 74.33
C VAL A 215 17.14 0.69 75.17
N ALA A 216 18.09 1.41 74.56
CA ALA A 216 19.22 1.98 75.30
C ALA A 216 18.79 2.98 76.38
N THR A 217 17.74 3.77 76.11
CA THR A 217 17.18 4.72 77.08
C THR A 217 16.51 3.98 78.24
N LEU A 218 15.73 2.94 77.95
CA LEU A 218 15.09 2.10 78.96
C LEU A 218 16.13 1.36 79.81
N GLN A 219 17.18 0.81 79.20
CA GLN A 219 18.29 0.18 79.90
C GLN A 219 18.96 1.15 80.87
N ARG A 220 19.27 2.40 80.45
CA ARG A 220 19.83 3.41 81.37
C ARG A 220 18.90 3.75 82.54
N LYS A 221 17.59 3.84 82.30
CA LYS A 221 16.61 4.08 83.38
C LYS A 221 16.54 2.93 84.38
N ILE A 222 16.68 1.69 83.91
CA ILE A 222 16.70 0.51 84.78
C ILE A 222 18.02 0.42 85.56
N SER A 223 19.16 0.70 84.92
CA SER A 223 20.47 0.64 85.56
C SER A 223 20.78 1.84 86.48
N GLY A 224 20.08 2.97 86.33
CA GLY A 224 20.24 4.17 87.17
C GLY A 224 19.27 4.25 88.36
N ASN A 225 18.39 3.27 88.53
CA ASN A 225 17.46 3.15 89.66
C ASN A 225 17.86 2.03 90.65
N GLY A 226 19.16 1.72 90.71
CA GLY A 226 19.79 0.82 91.69
C GLY A 226 20.69 1.59 92.64
#